data_AF-A0A4P7IH26-F1
#
_entry.id   AF-A0A4P7IH26-F1
#
_cell.length_a   1.000
_cell.length_b   1.000
_cell.length_c   1.000
_cell.angle_alpha   90.00
_cell.angle_beta   90.00
_cell.angle_gamma   90.00
#
_symmetry.space_group_name_H-M   'P 1'
#
loop_
_entity.id
_entity.type
_entity.pdbx_description
1 polymer ?
#
loop_
_entity_poly.entity_id
_entity_poly.type
_entity_poly.pdbx_seq_one_letter_code
_entity_poly.pdbx_strand_id
1 'polypeptide(L)'
;MTVPFRRDVIEAIARLHTDGLVDVRWLTTWDSHLLMDWARVGLGPFQVMTLPEVGRRRWWKANVVEQWMLENPVGRLVWTDDDLTSARLRGFEKSRMLTVRPEPHVGLTLQDIARVERWLHPS
;
A
#
# COMPACT_ATOMS: atom_id res chain seq x y z
N MET A 1 -5.48 19.57 -14.27
CA MET A 1 -6.57 18.79 -13.64
C MET A 1 -6.26 18.72 -12.16
N THR A 2 -7.12 19.26 -11.29
CA THR A 2 -6.91 19.17 -9.84
C THR A 2 -7.58 17.89 -9.35
N VAL A 3 -6.79 16.89 -8.98
CA VAL A 3 -7.33 15.66 -8.38
C VAL A 3 -7.74 15.99 -6.94
N PRO A 4 -9.00 15.78 -6.54
CA PRO A 4 -9.40 15.99 -5.15
C PRO A 4 -8.68 14.97 -4.26
N PHE A 5 -8.17 15.44 -3.13
CA PHE A 5 -7.49 14.59 -2.16
C PHE A 5 -7.81 15.02 -0.73
N ARG A 6 -7.60 14.11 0.21
CA ARG A 6 -7.75 14.35 1.65
C ARG A 6 -6.38 14.60 2.28
N ARG A 7 -6.13 15.85 2.63
CA ARG A 7 -4.84 16.31 3.19
C ARG A 7 -4.47 15.57 4.47
N ASP A 8 -5.42 15.43 5.38
CA ASP A 8 -5.26 14.72 6.65
C ASP A 8 -4.83 13.25 6.47
N VAL A 9 -5.38 12.56 5.47
CA VAL A 9 -5.00 11.19 5.13
C VAL A 9 -3.59 11.13 4.55
N ILE A 10 -3.24 12.04 3.63
CA ILE A 10 -1.88 12.11 3.07
C ILE A 10 -0.85 12.37 4.17
N GLU A 11 -1.11 13.36 5.03
CA GLU A 11 -0.22 13.71 6.14
C GLU A 11 -0.07 12.53 7.12
N ALA A 12 -1.13 11.77 7.36
CA ALA A 12 -1.06 10.59 8.21
C ALA A 12 -0.21 9.47 7.57
N ILE A 13 -0.37 9.18 6.27
CA ILE A 13 0.45 8.20 5.54
C ILE A 13 1.93 8.63 5.54
N ALA A 14 2.18 9.92 5.25
CA ALA A 14 3.53 10.47 5.26
C ALA A 14 4.17 10.33 6.63
N ARG A 15 3.45 10.67 7.71
CA ARG A 15 3.93 10.53 9.09
C ARG A 15 4.31 9.08 9.43
N LEU A 16 3.45 8.12 9.08
CA LEU A 16 3.77 6.70 9.30
C LEU A 16 5.08 6.29 8.65
N HIS A 17 5.39 6.86 7.48
CA HIS A 17 6.65 6.63 6.80
C HIS A 17 7.84 7.33 7.47
N THR A 18 7.72 8.64 7.72
CA THR A 18 8.82 9.46 8.25
C THR A 18 9.22 9.05 9.66
N ASP A 19 8.25 8.58 10.45
CA ASP A 19 8.48 8.11 11.82
C ASP A 19 9.08 6.69 11.85
N GLY A 20 9.30 6.07 10.69
CA GLY A 20 9.88 4.73 10.55
C GLY A 20 8.94 3.61 10.98
N LEU A 21 7.65 3.89 11.19
CA LEU A 21 6.66 2.88 11.57
C LEU A 21 6.34 1.92 10.42
N VAL A 22 6.39 2.43 9.18
CA VAL A 22 6.24 1.63 7.95
C VAL A 22 7.14 2.16 6.83
N ASP A 23 7.58 1.25 5.96
CA ASP A 23 8.19 1.63 4.68
C ASP A 23 7.10 1.70 3.60
N VAL A 24 6.61 2.91 3.29
CA VAL A 24 5.55 3.12 2.30
C VAL A 24 6.15 3.03 0.90
N ARG A 25 5.52 2.23 0.04
CA ARG A 25 5.94 2.03 -1.34
C ARG A 25 4.76 2.09 -2.30
N TRP A 26 5.02 2.57 -3.51
CA TRP A 26 4.07 2.57 -4.61
C TRP A 26 4.04 1.22 -5.33
N LEU A 27 2.86 0.65 -5.47
CA LEU A 27 2.62 -0.52 -6.32
C LEU A 27 1.60 -0.15 -7.42
N THR A 28 2.09 0.53 -8.44
CA THR A 28 1.26 1.20 -9.44
C THR A 28 1.83 1.08 -10.85
N THR A 29 1.00 1.36 -11.85
CA THR A 29 1.41 1.59 -13.25
C THR A 29 1.53 3.07 -13.58
N TRP A 30 1.41 3.97 -12.59
CA TRP A 30 1.57 5.40 -12.80
C TRP A 30 2.99 5.74 -13.24
N ASP A 31 3.10 6.68 -14.16
CA ASP A 31 4.40 7.19 -14.61
C ASP A 31 5.05 8.10 -13.56
N SER A 32 6.30 8.46 -13.82
CA SER A 32 7.07 9.34 -12.94
C SER A 32 6.45 10.73 -12.77
N HIS A 33 5.75 11.26 -13.77
CA HIS A 33 5.14 12.59 -13.68
C HIS A 33 3.99 12.60 -12.68
N LEU A 34 3.11 11.60 -12.72
CA LEU A 34 2.04 11.45 -11.74
C LEU A 34 2.59 11.25 -10.33
N LEU A 35 3.63 10.42 -10.17
CA LEU A 35 4.28 10.22 -8.87
C LEU A 35 4.88 11.52 -8.31
N MET A 36 5.47 12.35 -9.18
CA MET A 36 5.98 13.67 -8.79
C MET A 36 4.86 14.61 -8.33
N ASP A 37 3.70 14.59 -8.99
CA ASP A 37 2.56 15.39 -8.58
C ASP A 37 2.02 14.97 -7.20
N TRP A 38 1.98 13.66 -6.91
CA TRP A 38 1.60 13.16 -5.58
C TRP A 38 2.63 13.50 -4.50
N ALA A 39 3.92 13.46 -4.83
CA ALA A 39 4.97 13.89 -3.91
C ALA A 39 4.81 15.38 -3.53
N ARG A 40 4.42 16.25 -4.47
CA ARG A 40 4.18 17.69 -4.21
C ARG A 40 3.05 17.97 -3.22
N VAL A 41 2.09 17.06 -3.08
CA VAL A 41 1.00 17.18 -2.10
C VAL A 41 1.26 16.42 -0.80
N GLY A 42 2.48 15.89 -0.62
CA GLY A 42 2.93 15.25 0.62
C GLY A 42 2.90 13.72 0.62
N LEU A 43 2.54 13.08 -0.50
CA LEU A 43 2.47 11.62 -0.62
C LEU A 43 3.70 11.05 -1.32
N GLY A 44 4.89 11.31 -0.76
CA GLY A 44 6.17 10.84 -1.29
C GLY A 44 7.35 11.81 -1.06
N PRO A 45 8.52 11.56 -1.68
CA PRO A 45 8.77 10.52 -2.69
C PRO A 45 8.94 9.12 -2.07
N PHE A 46 8.01 8.20 -2.37
CA PHE A 46 8.10 6.79 -1.97
C PHE A 46 8.71 5.94 -3.09
N GLN A 47 9.37 4.84 -2.71
CA GLN A 47 9.91 3.90 -3.70
C GLN A 47 8.78 3.19 -4.47
N VAL A 48 8.99 2.96 -5.77
CA VAL A 48 8.10 2.12 -6.58
C VAL A 48 8.58 0.67 -6.49
N MET A 49 7.66 -0.26 -6.24
CA MET A 49 7.98 -1.68 -6.21
C MET A 49 8.24 -2.22 -7.62
N THR A 50 9.31 -3.01 -7.75
CA THR A 50 9.70 -3.64 -9.01
C THR A 50 8.84 -4.86 -9.31
N LEU A 51 8.47 -5.03 -10.58
CA LEU A 51 7.79 -6.23 -11.07
C LEU A 51 8.77 -7.42 -11.09
N PRO A 52 8.43 -8.59 -10.51
CA PRO A 52 9.22 -9.81 -10.69
C PRO A 52 9.39 -10.17 -12.17
N GLU A 53 10.54 -10.75 -12.50
CA GLU A 53 10.76 -11.39 -13.81
C GLU A 53 9.80 -12.56 -14.04
N VAL A 54 9.48 -13.32 -12.97
CA VAL A 54 8.60 -14.50 -13.02
C VAL A 54 7.45 -14.34 -12.03
N GLY A 55 6.22 -14.39 -12.53
CA GLY A 55 4.99 -14.33 -11.74
C GLY A 55 4.10 -15.53 -11.97
N ARG A 56 3.58 -16.15 -10.89
CA ARG A 56 2.68 -17.31 -10.96
C ARG A 56 1.19 -16.95 -10.87
N ARG A 57 0.87 -15.72 -10.50
CA ARG A 57 -0.49 -15.20 -10.36
C ARG A 57 -0.87 -14.38 -11.57
N ARG A 58 -2.14 -14.46 -11.97
CA ARG A 58 -2.70 -13.65 -13.06
C ARG A 58 -2.66 -12.15 -12.79
N TRP A 59 -2.80 -11.75 -11.53
CA TRP A 59 -2.73 -10.35 -11.14
C TRP A 59 -1.29 -9.98 -10.77
N TRP A 60 -0.68 -9.11 -11.57
CA TRP A 60 0.74 -8.78 -11.45
C TRP A 60 1.11 -8.18 -10.09
N LYS A 61 0.25 -7.34 -9.49
CA LYS A 61 0.48 -6.77 -8.14
C LYS A 61 0.60 -7.87 -7.08
N ALA A 62 -0.15 -8.95 -7.23
CA ALA A 62 -0.04 -10.10 -6.33
C ALA A 62 1.29 -10.85 -6.50
N ASN A 63 1.89 -10.85 -7.69
CA ASN A 63 3.23 -11.42 -7.87
C ASN A 63 4.28 -10.58 -7.12
N VAL A 64 4.20 -9.25 -7.20
CA VAL A 64 5.09 -8.34 -6.47
C VAL A 64 4.98 -8.54 -4.96
N VAL A 65 3.75 -8.56 -4.45
CA VAL A 65 3.49 -8.75 -3.01
C VAL A 65 3.94 -10.13 -2.55
N GLU A 66 3.73 -11.17 -3.35
CA GLU A 66 4.19 -12.52 -3.04
C GLU A 66 5.70 -12.63 -3.02
N GLN A 67 6.40 -12.05 -3.99
CA GLN A 67 7.86 -12.00 -4.00
C GLN A 67 8.39 -11.26 -2.76
N TRP A 68 7.86 -10.08 -2.46
CA TRP A 68 8.24 -9.33 -1.26
C TRP A 68 8.05 -10.18 0.01
N MET A 69 6.92 -10.88 0.12
CA MET A 69 6.62 -11.75 1.24
C MET A 69 7.59 -12.94 1.35
N LEU A 70 8.07 -13.50 0.24
CA LEU A 70 9.07 -14.57 0.22
C LEU A 70 10.46 -14.05 0.65
N GLU A 71 10.84 -12.86 0.19
CA GLU A 71 12.10 -12.19 0.53
C GLU A 71 12.12 -11.66 1.97
N ASN A 72 10.94 -11.41 2.55
CA ASN A 72 10.77 -10.88 3.90
C ASN A 72 9.96 -11.87 4.76
N PRO A 73 10.56 -12.99 5.21
CA PRO A 73 9.84 -14.09 5.87
C PRO A 73 9.25 -13.71 7.24
N VAL A 74 9.86 -12.76 7.94
CA VAL A 74 9.36 -12.21 9.22
C VAL A 74 8.69 -10.84 9.06
N GLY A 75 8.64 -10.31 7.83
CA GLY A 75 8.08 -9.00 7.52
C GLY A 75 6.57 -9.00 7.57
N ARG A 76 6.01 -7.93 8.13
CA ARG A 76 4.57 -7.65 8.13
C ARG A 76 4.26 -6.68 7.00
N LEU A 77 3.16 -6.92 6.28
CA LEU A 77 2.74 -6.12 5.13
C LEU A 77 1.36 -5.51 5.33
N VAL A 78 1.22 -4.23 4.98
CA VAL A 78 -0.07 -3.60 4.74
C VAL A 78 -0.22 -3.42 3.24
N TRP A 79 -1.30 -3.94 2.66
CA TRP A 79 -1.60 -3.78 1.24
C TRP A 79 -2.91 -3.02 1.05
N THR A 80 -2.80 -1.82 0.47
CA THR A 80 -3.94 -0.97 0.12
C THR A 80 -4.17 -0.97 -1.38
N ASP A 81 -5.32 -1.46 -1.85
CA ASP A 81 -5.67 -1.48 -3.27
C ASP A 81 -7.19 -1.68 -3.42
N ASP A 82 -7.83 -0.90 -4.29
CA ASP A 82 -9.29 -0.88 -4.48
C ASP A 82 -9.81 -2.16 -5.14
N ASP A 83 -8.97 -2.85 -5.90
CA ASP A 83 -9.35 -4.11 -6.54
C ASP A 83 -9.20 -5.35 -5.62
N LEU A 84 -8.86 -5.20 -4.34
CA LEU A 84 -8.65 -6.35 -3.46
C LEU A 84 -9.92 -7.21 -3.33
N THR A 85 -9.75 -8.52 -3.48
CA THR A 85 -10.83 -9.51 -3.35
C THR A 85 -10.33 -10.79 -2.70
N SER A 86 -11.23 -11.57 -2.10
CA SER A 86 -10.90 -12.88 -1.53
C SER A 86 -10.26 -13.83 -2.56
N ALA A 87 -10.64 -13.73 -3.83
CA ALA A 87 -10.04 -14.51 -4.91
C ALA A 87 -8.59 -14.11 -5.18
N ARG A 88 -8.30 -12.80 -5.26
CA ARG A 88 -6.93 -12.28 -5.44
C ARG A 88 -6.03 -12.58 -4.25
N LEU A 89 -6.60 -12.66 -3.05
CA LEU A 89 -5.91 -12.96 -1.79
C LEU A 89 -5.74 -14.46 -1.49
N ARG A 90 -6.24 -15.36 -2.35
CA ARG A 90 -6.15 -16.81 -2.14
C ARG A 90 -4.67 -17.24 -2.05
N GLY A 91 -4.33 -18.01 -1.02
CA GLY A 91 -2.98 -18.56 -0.82
C GLY A 91 -1.96 -17.60 -0.20
N PHE A 92 -2.35 -16.37 0.15
CA PHE A 92 -1.50 -15.50 0.97
C PHE A 92 -1.61 -15.85 2.46
N GLU A 93 -0.49 -15.72 3.17
CA GLU A 93 -0.43 -15.86 4.62
C GLU A 93 -1.00 -14.61 5.31
N LYS A 94 -2.22 -14.73 5.85
CA LYS A 94 -2.96 -13.57 6.36
C LYS A 94 -2.53 -13.11 7.75
N SER A 95 -1.83 -13.94 8.54
CA SER A 95 -1.34 -13.58 9.88
C SER A 95 -0.42 -12.36 9.88
N ARG A 96 0.36 -12.19 8.81
CA ARG A 96 1.30 -11.08 8.64
C ARG A 96 0.91 -10.09 7.53
N MET A 97 -0.33 -10.15 7.05
CA MET A 97 -0.84 -9.24 6.04
C MET A 97 -2.14 -8.57 6.50
N LEU A 98 -2.11 -7.25 6.59
CA LEU A 98 -3.32 -6.44 6.65
C LEU A 98 -3.67 -5.97 5.24
N THR A 99 -4.94 -6.11 4.87
CA THR A 99 -5.47 -5.54 3.63
C THR A 99 -6.47 -4.45 3.94
N VAL A 100 -6.36 -3.35 3.20
CA VAL A 100 -7.33 -2.25 3.23
C VAL A 100 -7.80 -2.05 1.79
N ARG A 101 -9.10 -2.22 1.58
CA ARG A 101 -9.71 -1.91 0.29
C ARG A 101 -10.46 -0.59 0.44
N PRO A 102 -9.93 0.52 -0.09
CA PRO A 102 -10.61 1.80 -0.03
C PRO A 102 -11.96 1.73 -0.73
N GLU A 103 -12.95 2.45 -0.21
CA GLU A 103 -14.20 2.63 -0.93
C GLU A 103 -13.95 3.58 -2.12
N PRO A 104 -14.40 3.27 -3.36
CA PRO A 104 -14.00 4.04 -4.55
C PRO A 104 -14.38 5.53 -4.58
N HIS A 105 -15.48 5.92 -3.93
CA HIS A 105 -15.96 7.30 -3.89
C HIS A 105 -15.38 8.11 -2.73
N VAL A 106 -14.88 7.44 -1.69
CA VAL A 106 -14.35 8.05 -0.46
C VAL A 106 -12.82 7.97 -0.41
N GLY A 107 -12.23 6.86 -0.84
CA GLY A 107 -10.80 6.55 -0.70
C GLY A 107 -10.40 6.13 0.72
N LEU A 108 -9.08 6.09 1.00
CA LEU A 108 -8.54 5.77 2.33
C LEU A 108 -8.93 6.83 3.36
N THR A 109 -9.44 6.39 4.51
CA THR A 109 -9.90 7.26 5.60
C THR A 109 -8.90 7.29 6.77
N LEU A 110 -9.03 8.26 7.68
CA LEU A 110 -8.30 8.22 8.96
C LEU A 110 -8.64 6.99 9.81
N GLN A 111 -9.85 6.43 9.66
CA GLN A 111 -10.21 5.18 10.33
C GLN A 111 -9.42 3.99 9.78
N ASP A 112 -9.14 3.97 8.48
CA ASP A 112 -8.26 2.97 7.86
C ASP A 112 -6.83 3.12 8.38
N ILE A 113 -6.32 4.35 8.50
CA ILE A 113 -5.00 4.61 9.08
C ILE A 113 -4.93 4.13 10.53
N ALA A 114 -5.92 4.46 11.36
CA ALA A 114 -5.98 3.99 12.75
C ALA A 114 -6.10 2.46 12.85
N ARG A 115 -6.70 1.80 11.85
CA ARG A 115 -6.71 0.33 11.75
C ARG A 115 -5.32 -0.22 11.42
N VAL A 116 -4.58 0.44 10.53
CA VAL A 116 -3.18 0.09 10.21
C VAL A 116 -2.29 0.24 11.44
N GLU A 117 -2.33 1.39 12.13
CA GLU A 117 -1.54 1.65 13.34
C GLU A 117 -1.78 0.59 14.43
N ARG A 118 -3.06 0.30 14.76
CA ARG A 118 -3.41 -0.74 15.74
C ARG A 118 -2.93 -2.13 15.34
N TRP A 119 -2.94 -2.43 14.04
CA TRP A 119 -2.44 -3.72 13.59
C TRP A 119 -0.92 -3.80 13.72
N LEU A 120 -0.19 -2.72 13.39
CA LEU A 120 1.27 -2.67 13.50
C LEU A 120 1.74 -2.80 14.96
N HIS A 121 0.98 -2.22 15.90
CA HIS A 121 1.26 -2.25 17.33
C HIS A 121 0.11 -2.91 18.11
N PRO A 122 -0.03 -4.24 18.04
CA PRO A 122 -1.04 -4.94 18.83
C PRO A 122 -0.63 -4.84 20.32
N SER A 123 -1.52 -4.29 21.15
CA SER A 123 -1.38 -4.25 22.61
C SER A 123 -1.23 -5.63 23.23
#